data_AF-A0A6A5SWZ4-F1
#
_entry.id   AF-A0A6A5SWZ4-F1
#
_cell.length_a   1.000
_cell.length_b   1.000
_cell.length_c   1.000
_cell.angle_alpha   90.00
_cell.angle_beta   90.00
_cell.angle_gamma   90.00
#
_symmetry.space_group_name_H-M   'P 1'
#
loop_
_entity.id
_entity.type
_entity.pdbx_description
1 polymer ?
#
loop_
_entity_poly.entity_id
_entity_poly.type
_entity_poly.pdbx_seq_one_letter_code
_entity_poly.pdbx_strand_id
1 'polypeptide(L)'
;MAGAKYTETYKNVSTMGEKLKAAGKQGPSNDEQLGLYAYAKVAEGKDFGAAKKPGMFDLTGKAKYNKWKEVVDAGTTQEQAEDKYVELGEQVVAKYDK
;
A
#
# COMPACT_ATOMS: atom_id res chain seq x y z
N MET A 1 -16.90 1.54 5.02
CA MET A 1 -16.80 1.28 3.57
C MET A 1 -15.69 2.16 3.06
N ALA A 2 -14.78 1.65 2.24
CA ALA A 2 -13.72 2.50 1.72
C ALA A 2 -14.31 3.62 0.86
N GLY A 3 -13.80 4.83 1.01
CA GLY A 3 -14.27 6.05 0.35
C GLY A 3 -14.07 5.99 -1.16
N ALA A 4 -14.89 6.76 -1.88
CA ALA A 4 -14.84 6.84 -3.35
C ALA A 4 -13.42 7.17 -3.86
N LYS A 5 -12.74 8.14 -3.21
CA LYS A 5 -11.36 8.53 -3.54
C LYS A 5 -10.36 7.39 -3.35
N TYR A 6 -10.48 6.62 -2.27
CA TYR A 6 -9.63 5.45 -2.04
C TYR A 6 -9.78 4.43 -3.16
N THR A 7 -11.03 4.08 -3.51
CA THR A 7 -11.30 3.08 -4.55
C THR A 7 -10.81 3.52 -5.93
N GLU A 8 -10.96 4.80 -6.26
CA GLU A 8 -10.47 5.38 -7.51
C GLU A 8 -8.93 5.40 -7.54
N THR A 9 -8.29 5.86 -6.47
CA THR A 9 -6.83 5.88 -6.37
C THR A 9 -6.25 4.48 -6.43
N TYR A 10 -6.87 3.51 -5.74
CA TYR A 10 -6.47 2.10 -5.78
C TYR A 10 -6.52 1.55 -7.21
N LYS A 11 -7.59 1.86 -7.95
CA LYS A 11 -7.73 1.46 -9.35
C LYS A 11 -6.64 2.11 -10.22
N ASN A 12 -6.34 3.39 -10.01
CA ASN A 12 -5.30 4.11 -10.75
C ASN A 12 -3.91 3.53 -10.48
N VAL A 13 -3.57 3.28 -9.21
CA VAL A 13 -2.31 2.64 -8.79
C VAL A 13 -2.19 1.24 -9.40
N SER A 14 -3.25 0.43 -9.36
CA SER A 14 -3.25 -0.91 -9.97
C SER A 14 -3.05 -0.83 -11.48
N THR A 15 -3.81 0.03 -12.16
CA THR A 15 -3.75 0.22 -13.61
C THR A 15 -2.36 0.68 -14.04
N MET A 16 -1.77 1.65 -13.34
CA MET A 16 -0.41 2.11 -13.56
C MET A 16 0.60 0.97 -13.37
N GLY A 17 0.46 0.17 -12.31
CA GLY A 17 1.34 -0.99 -12.07
C GLY A 17 1.27 -2.02 -13.20
N GLU A 18 0.08 -2.29 -13.73
CA GLU A 18 -0.11 -3.17 -14.89
C GLU A 18 0.52 -2.58 -16.16
N LYS A 19 0.33 -1.28 -16.44
CA LYS A 19 0.97 -0.60 -17.57
C LYS A 19 2.49 -0.66 -17.49
N LEU A 20 3.08 -0.37 -16.33
CA LEU A 20 4.54 -0.43 -16.14
C LEU A 20 5.08 -1.83 -16.37
N LYS A 21 4.37 -2.85 -15.85
CA LYS A 21 4.74 -4.26 -16.04
C LYS A 21 4.66 -4.65 -17.52
N ALA A 22 3.60 -4.26 -18.22
CA ALA A 22 3.45 -4.50 -19.66
C ALA A 22 4.51 -3.79 -20.50
N ALA A 23 4.93 -2.59 -20.07
CA ALA A 23 5.97 -1.80 -20.72
C ALA A 23 7.40 -2.19 -20.31
N GLY A 24 7.58 -3.15 -19.38
CA GLY A 24 8.89 -3.49 -18.83
C GLY A 24 9.59 -2.34 -18.09
N LYS A 25 8.82 -1.34 -17.64
CA LYS A 25 9.33 -0.17 -16.91
C LYS A 25 9.48 -0.48 -15.43
N GLN A 26 10.42 0.21 -14.78
CA GLN A 26 10.61 0.10 -13.35
C GLN A 26 9.38 0.63 -12.59
N GLY A 27 8.92 -0.16 -11.61
CA GLY A 27 7.81 0.17 -10.75
C GLY A 27 8.12 1.22 -9.66
N PRO A 28 7.13 1.48 -8.78
CA PRO A 28 7.34 2.26 -7.57
C PRO A 28 8.47 1.67 -6.72
N SER A 29 9.15 2.55 -5.98
CA SER A 29 10.21 2.18 -5.05
C SER A 29 9.68 1.27 -3.94
N ASN A 30 10.56 0.47 -3.32
CA ASN A 30 10.15 -0.44 -2.24
C ASN A 30 9.38 0.29 -1.12
N ASP A 31 9.80 1.47 -0.69
CA ASP A 31 9.09 2.20 0.38
C ASP A 31 7.69 2.67 -0.05
N GLU A 32 7.54 3.13 -1.30
CA GLU A 32 6.23 3.49 -1.87
C GLU A 32 5.30 2.26 -1.93
N GLN A 33 5.81 1.11 -2.36
CA GLN A 33 5.04 -0.13 -2.39
C GLN A 33 4.65 -0.61 -0.99
N LEU A 34 5.56 -0.51 -0.02
CA LEU A 34 5.31 -0.91 1.36
C LEU A 34 4.30 0.03 2.04
N GLY A 35 4.39 1.34 1.79
CA GLY A 35 3.43 2.32 2.27
C GLY A 35 2.04 2.06 1.73
N LEU A 36 1.89 1.91 0.41
CA LEU A 36 0.62 1.57 -0.23
C LEU A 36 0.03 0.28 0.35
N TYR A 37 0.86 -0.75 0.55
CA TYR A 37 0.42 -2.01 1.16
C TYR A 37 -0.07 -1.81 2.61
N ALA A 38 0.70 -1.13 3.45
CA ALA A 38 0.38 -0.95 4.86
C ALA A 38 -0.90 -0.14 5.05
N TYR A 39 -1.03 1.00 4.35
CA TYR A 39 -2.23 1.82 4.42
C TYR A 39 -3.46 1.09 3.87
N ALA A 40 -3.33 0.37 2.75
CA ALA A 40 -4.43 -0.44 2.22
C ALA A 40 -4.91 -1.48 3.25
N LYS A 41 -4.00 -2.18 3.94
CA LYS A 41 -4.40 -3.18 4.95
C LYS A 41 -5.19 -2.58 6.11
N VAL A 42 -4.77 -1.42 6.59
CA VAL A 42 -5.48 -0.73 7.68
C VAL A 42 -6.80 -0.16 7.19
N ALA A 43 -6.85 0.46 6.02
CA ALA A 43 -8.07 0.96 5.38
C ALA A 43 -9.10 -0.15 5.13
N GLU A 44 -8.66 -1.35 4.72
CA GLU A 44 -9.50 -2.54 4.57
C GLU A 44 -10.03 -3.09 5.91
N GLY A 45 -9.59 -2.55 7.05
CA GLY A 45 -9.93 -3.06 8.38
C GLY A 45 -9.36 -4.44 8.66
N LYS A 46 -8.24 -4.81 8.01
CA LYS A 46 -7.59 -6.11 8.25
C LYS A 46 -7.04 -6.15 9.67
N ASP A 47 -7.32 -7.23 10.37
CA ASP A 47 -6.75 -7.46 11.69
C ASP A 47 -5.26 -7.81 11.58
N PHE A 48 -4.41 -7.01 12.23
CA PHE A 48 -2.97 -7.26 12.27
C PHE A 48 -2.64 -8.47 13.15
N GLY A 49 -3.42 -8.77 14.19
CA GLY A 49 -3.23 -9.94 15.05
C GLY A 49 -3.33 -11.27 14.29
N ALA A 50 -4.20 -11.33 13.28
CA ALA A 50 -4.35 -12.44 12.35
C ALA A 50 -3.29 -12.47 11.24
N ALA A 51 -2.42 -11.46 11.14
CA ALA A 51 -1.36 -11.43 10.15
C ALA A 51 -0.33 -12.52 10.43
N LYS A 52 -0.12 -13.41 9.46
CA LYS A 52 0.88 -14.48 9.57
C LYS A 52 2.28 -13.86 9.66
N LYS A 53 3.00 -14.15 10.74
CA LYS A 53 4.39 -13.73 10.88
C LYS A 53 5.23 -14.35 9.75
N PRO A 54 5.96 -13.54 8.98
CA PRO A 54 6.83 -14.02 7.92
C PRO A 54 8.00 -14.83 8.50
N GLY A 55 8.46 -15.82 7.75
CA GLY A 55 9.61 -16.63 8.14
C GLY A 55 10.92 -15.84 8.10
N MET A 56 11.97 -16.34 8.76
CA MET A 56 13.27 -15.64 8.89
C MET A 56 13.92 -15.30 7.53
N PHE A 57 13.67 -16.12 6.50
CA PHE A 57 14.21 -15.94 5.15
C PHE A 57 13.31 -15.11 4.22
N ASP A 58 12.09 -14.76 4.65
CA ASP A 58 11.15 -13.97 3.86
C ASP A 58 11.36 -12.46 4.14
N LEU A 59 12.38 -11.89 3.50
CA LEU A 59 12.75 -10.48 3.70
C LEU A 59 11.63 -9.53 3.23
N THR A 60 10.95 -9.86 2.14
CA THR A 60 9.87 -9.04 1.55
C THR A 60 8.63 -9.07 2.44
N GLY A 61 8.22 -10.26 2.88
CA GLY A 61 7.13 -10.46 3.82
C GLY A 61 7.42 -9.79 5.15
N LYS A 62 8.67 -9.86 5.63
CA LYS A 62 9.12 -9.14 6.83
C LYS A 62 9.00 -7.63 6.67
N ALA A 63 9.42 -7.07 5.55
CA ALA A 63 9.28 -5.64 5.28
C ALA A 63 7.80 -5.20 5.26
N LYS A 64 6.93 -5.96 4.57
CA LYS A 64 5.49 -5.72 4.54
C LYS A 64 4.84 -5.80 5.92
N TYR A 65 5.19 -6.84 6.68
CA TYR A 65 4.70 -7.04 8.04
C TYR A 65 5.15 -5.92 8.96
N ASN A 66 6.42 -5.52 8.90
CA ASN A 66 6.95 -4.44 9.71
C ASN A 66 6.29 -3.10 9.37
N LYS A 67 6.17 -2.74 8.08
CA LYS A 67 5.53 -1.47 7.69
C LYS A 67 4.07 -1.44 8.12
N TRP A 68 3.34 -2.54 7.97
CA TRP A 68 1.96 -2.63 8.45
C TRP A 68 1.89 -2.52 9.98
N LYS A 69 2.80 -3.19 10.70
CA LYS A 69 2.94 -3.07 12.16
C LYS A 69 3.16 -1.62 12.57
N GLU A 70 4.07 -0.91 11.91
CA GLU A 70 4.36 0.51 12.19
C GLU A 70 3.13 1.39 12.06
N VAL A 71 2.33 1.21 11.00
CA VAL A 71 1.08 1.97 10.79
C VAL A 71 0.04 1.66 11.88
N VAL A 72 -0.06 0.40 12.31
CA VAL A 72 -0.98 -0.04 13.37
C VAL A 72 -0.53 0.45 14.75
N ASP A 73 0.75 0.33 15.09
CA ASP A 73 1.34 0.83 16.34
C ASP A 73 1.24 2.36 16.44
N ALA A 74 1.27 3.08 15.31
CA ALA A 74 1.02 4.52 15.26
C ALA A 74 -0.43 4.91 15.58
N GLY A 75 -1.34 3.93 15.76
CA GLY A 75 -2.74 4.18 16.06
C GLY A 75 -3.54 4.71 14.86
N THR A 76 -3.07 4.46 13.64
CA THR A 76 -3.73 4.91 12.41
C THR A 76 -5.11 4.26 12.30
N THR A 77 -6.16 5.07 12.20
CA THR A 77 -7.53 4.58 11.96
C THR A 77 -7.73 4.17 10.50
N GLN A 78 -8.83 3.48 10.19
CA GLN A 78 -9.17 3.13 8.80
C GLN A 78 -9.24 4.39 7.93
N GLU A 79 -9.94 5.42 8.41
CA GLU A 79 -10.14 6.69 7.70
C GLU A 79 -8.81 7.41 7.44
N GLN A 80 -7.93 7.49 8.44
CA GLN A 80 -6.60 8.07 8.28
C GLN A 80 -5.73 7.27 7.30
N ALA A 81 -5.85 5.93 7.31
CA ALA A 81 -5.13 5.08 6.39
C ALA A 81 -5.63 5.27 4.95
N GLU A 82 -6.93 5.50 4.76
CA GLU A 82 -7.50 5.83 3.45
C GLU A 82 -6.94 7.14 2.91
N ASP A 83 -6.94 8.22 3.70
CA ASP A 83 -6.37 9.51 3.30
C ASP A 83 -4.87 9.38 2.97
N LYS A 84 -4.11 8.66 3.79
CA LYS A 84 -2.68 8.41 3.56
C LYS A 84 -2.44 7.56 2.31
N TYR A 85 -3.30 6.58 2.05
CA TYR A 85 -3.24 5.79 0.82
C TYR A 85 -3.52 6.64 -0.41
N VAL A 86 -4.54 7.51 -0.35
CA VAL A 86 -4.88 8.42 -1.46
C VAL A 86 -3.70 9.36 -1.74
N GLU A 87 -3.19 10.03 -0.71
CA GLU A 87 -2.05 10.95 -0.82
C GLU A 87 -0.83 10.28 -1.46
N LEU A 88 -0.44 9.10 -0.97
CA LEU A 88 0.69 8.35 -1.52
C LEU A 88 0.40 7.80 -2.92
N GLY A 89 -0.81 7.29 -3.14
CA GLY A 89 -1.23 6.69 -4.40
C GLY A 89 -1.24 7.69 -5.55
N GLU A 90 -1.76 8.90 -5.31
CA GLU A 90 -1.74 9.99 -6.28
C GLU A 90 -0.31 10.42 -6.61
N GLN A 91 0.57 10.53 -5.61
CA GLN A 91 1.99 10.85 -5.84
C GLN A 91 2.69 9.77 -6.68
N VAL A 92 2.45 8.50 -6.37
CA VAL A 92 3.02 7.38 -7.11
C VAL A 92 2.48 7.34 -8.54
N VAL A 93 1.18 7.50 -8.74
CA VAL A 93 0.60 7.57 -10.10
C VAL A 93 1.20 8.74 -10.87
N ALA A 94 1.26 9.95 -10.30
CA ALA A 94 1.83 11.12 -10.98
C ALA A 94 3.31 10.95 -11.33
N LYS A 95 4.06 10.19 -10.52
CA LYS A 95 5.49 9.96 -10.73
C LYS A 95 5.76 8.89 -11.81
N TYR A 96 4.93 7.86 -11.88
CA TYR A 96 5.19 6.66 -12.70
C TYR A 96 4.23 6.47 -13.90
N ASP A 97 3.01 7.01 -13.88
CA ASP A 97 2.06 7.02 -15.01
C ASP A 97 2.32 8.22 -15.94
N LYS A 98 3.53 8.29 -16.50
CA LYS A 98 3.93 9.27 -17.52
C LYS A 98 3.87 8.69 -18.93
#